data_AF-A0A4Q5RJH9-F1
#
_entry.id   AF-A0A4Q5RJH9-F1
#
_cell.length_a   1.000
_cell.length_b   1.000
_cell.length_c   1.000
_cell.angle_alpha   90.00
_cell.angle_beta   90.00
_cell.angle_gamma   90.00
#
_symmetry.space_group_name_H-M   'P 1'
#
loop_
_entity.id
_entity.type
_entity.pdbx_description
1 polymer ?
#
loop_
_entity_poly.entity_id
_entity_poly.type
_entity_poly.pdbx_seq_one_letter_code
_entity_poly.pdbx_strand_id
1 'polypeptide(L)'
;MSVIKSYTISNNWMDITICTLGCTITSINVPGKNSVRRNIVLCYEDPRGYLDDSFYVGCTVGRVAGRISGSRFTIDGQSFRLSPNDGNTGNHLHGGMIGFNKKIFEVVSSEVSSLTMYYQSADGEEGYPGEVKLWVTVSLSDE
;
A
#
# COMPACT_ATOMS: atom_id res chain seq x y z
N MET A 1 -3.03 17.43 -11.23
CA MET A 1 -2.15 16.26 -11.12
C MET A 1 -1.95 15.96 -9.65
N SER A 2 -2.30 14.76 -9.19
CA SER A 2 -2.06 14.37 -7.80
C SER A 2 -0.56 14.17 -7.59
N VAL A 3 0.02 14.88 -6.64
CA VAL A 3 1.47 14.86 -6.36
C VAL A 3 1.75 13.78 -5.32
N ILE A 4 2.73 12.90 -5.59
CA ILE A 4 3.23 11.93 -4.61
C ILE A 4 3.96 12.72 -3.52
N LYS A 5 3.55 12.52 -2.25
CA LYS A 5 4.16 13.16 -1.08
C LYS A 5 4.68 12.10 -0.13
N SER A 6 5.67 12.46 0.68
CA SER A 6 6.19 11.61 1.76
C SER A 6 6.03 12.32 3.11
N TYR A 7 5.73 11.53 4.14
CA TYR A 7 5.51 11.97 5.50
C TYR A 7 6.33 11.09 6.44
N THR A 8 7.01 11.69 7.40
CA THR A 8 7.79 10.97 8.41
C THR A 8 7.09 11.09 9.75
N ILE A 9 6.81 9.96 10.39
CA ILE A 9 6.38 9.87 11.78
C ILE A 9 7.55 9.36 12.61
N SER A 10 7.64 9.76 13.88
CA SER A 10 8.75 9.38 14.74
C SER A 10 8.36 9.28 16.21
N ASN A 11 9.09 8.44 16.94
CA ASN A 11 9.13 8.44 18.40
C ASN A 11 10.61 8.53 18.87
N ASN A 12 10.86 8.34 20.17
CA ASN A 12 12.21 8.40 20.73
C ASN A 12 13.18 7.37 20.13
N TRP A 13 12.65 6.23 19.64
CA TRP A 13 13.45 5.12 19.17
C TRP A 13 13.63 5.12 17.64
N MET A 14 12.56 5.28 16.87
CA MET A 14 12.56 5.12 15.42
C MET A 14 11.88 6.26 14.68
N ASP A 15 12.10 6.30 13.37
CA ASP A 15 11.30 7.08 12.43
C ASP A 15 10.87 6.23 11.23
N ILE A 16 9.66 6.46 10.74
CA ILE A 16 9.08 5.76 9.59
C ILE A 16 8.68 6.82 8.56
N THR A 17 9.14 6.66 7.32
CA THR A 17 8.70 7.50 6.20
C THR A 17 7.72 6.75 5.33
N ILE A 18 6.53 7.31 5.12
CA ILE A 18 5.45 6.75 4.32
C ILE A 18 5.13 7.70 3.17
N CYS A 19 5.00 7.19 1.95
CA CYS A 19 4.55 7.98 0.80
C CYS A 19 3.07 7.73 0.46
N THR A 20 2.43 8.73 -0.15
CA THR A 20 0.99 8.68 -0.48
C THR A 20 0.67 7.70 -1.60
N LEU A 21 1.66 7.25 -2.37
CA LEU A 21 1.47 6.19 -3.36
C LEU A 21 1.42 4.84 -2.63
N GLY A 22 0.24 4.21 -2.63
CA GLY A 22 0.01 2.92 -2.00
C GLY A 22 0.18 2.90 -0.49
N CYS A 23 0.18 4.05 0.18
CA CYS A 23 0.56 4.16 1.59
C CYS A 23 1.89 3.45 1.89
N THR A 24 2.87 3.62 1.01
CA THR A 24 4.07 2.78 1.00
C THR A 24 5.06 3.24 2.04
N ILE A 25 5.49 2.31 2.89
CA ILE A 25 6.62 2.53 3.81
C ILE A 25 7.91 2.51 2.99
N THR A 26 8.56 3.68 2.93
CA THR A 26 9.80 3.91 2.19
C THR A 26 11.04 3.90 3.06
N SER A 27 10.90 4.07 4.38
CA SER A 27 11.99 3.84 5.33
C SER A 27 11.45 3.49 6.71
N ILE A 28 12.22 2.66 7.43
CA ILE A 28 12.11 2.49 8.89
C ILE A 28 13.51 2.63 9.43
N ASN A 29 13.83 3.75 10.06
CA ASN A 29 15.14 4.01 10.62
C ASN A 29 15.16 3.72 12.12
N VAL A 30 16.02 2.80 12.55
CA VAL A 30 16.21 2.42 13.96
C VAL A 30 17.66 2.66 14.40
N PRO A 31 17.95 2.82 15.70
CA PRO A 31 19.31 3.04 16.19
C PRO A 31 20.18 1.81 15.92
N GLY A 32 21.31 2.01 15.25
CA GLY A 32 22.33 0.98 15.02
C GLY A 32 23.54 1.13 15.94
N LYS A 33 24.61 0.40 15.63
CA LYS A 33 25.90 0.50 16.34
C LYS A 33 26.41 1.95 16.29
N ASN A 34 26.94 2.43 17.41
CA ASN A 34 27.44 3.80 17.60
C ASN A 34 26.36 4.89 17.39
N SER A 35 25.09 4.57 17.70
CA SER A 35 23.95 5.49 17.60
C SER A 35 23.65 6.01 16.18
N VAL A 36 24.21 5.37 15.15
CA VAL A 36 23.90 5.70 13.76
C VAL A 36 22.59 5.02 13.36
N ARG A 37 21.55 5.80 13.06
CA ARG A 37 20.28 5.25 12.58
C ARG A 37 20.44 4.60 11.20
N ARG A 38 19.77 3.47 10.98
CA ARG A 38 19.82 2.69 9.73
C ARG A 38 18.43 2.30 9.28
N ASN A 39 18.18 2.46 7.98
CA ASN A 39 16.99 1.94 7.34
C ASN A 39 17.03 0.40 7.35
N ILE A 40 15.94 -0.24 7.78
CA ILE A 40 15.82 -1.71 7.88
C ILE A 40 14.83 -2.32 6.88
N VAL A 41 14.23 -1.52 6.00
CA VAL A 41 13.34 -2.00 4.94
C VAL A 41 13.96 -1.80 3.56
N LEU A 42 13.59 -2.66 2.62
CA LEU A 42 13.90 -2.45 1.21
C LEU A 42 13.13 -1.22 0.71
N CYS A 43 13.78 -0.40 -0.11
CA CYS A 43 13.18 0.80 -0.68
C CYS A 43 13.82 1.14 -2.03
N TYR A 44 13.08 1.93 -2.82
CA TYR A 44 13.65 2.64 -3.97
C TYR A 44 14.20 3.99 -3.52
N GLU A 45 15.23 4.50 -4.19
CA GLU A 45 15.76 5.84 -3.93
C GLU A 45 14.76 6.94 -4.30
N ASP A 46 13.97 6.72 -5.35
CA ASP A 46 12.96 7.64 -5.84
C ASP A 46 11.55 7.06 -5.62
N PRO A 47 10.63 7.78 -4.95
CA PRO A 47 9.24 7.35 -4.79
C PRO A 47 8.51 7.03 -6.10
N ARG A 48 8.92 7.61 -7.23
CA ARG A 48 8.38 7.29 -8.55
C ARG A 48 8.68 5.86 -8.99
N GLY A 49 9.76 5.26 -8.47
CA GLY A 49 10.10 3.85 -8.74
C GLY A 49 9.02 2.86 -8.28
N TYR A 50 8.19 3.23 -7.31
CA TYR A 50 7.07 2.40 -6.85
C TYR A 50 5.91 2.33 -7.85
N LEU A 51 5.84 3.22 -8.86
CA LEU A 51 4.83 3.12 -9.93
C LEU A 51 5.05 1.88 -10.80
N ASP A 52 6.31 1.50 -10.99
CA ASP A 52 6.74 0.38 -11.82
C ASP A 52 7.13 -0.86 -10.98
N ASP A 53 6.94 -0.80 -9.65
CA ASP A 53 7.28 -1.90 -8.76
C ASP A 53 6.38 -3.12 -9.00
N SER A 54 7.02 -4.25 -9.27
CA SER A 54 6.40 -5.56 -9.45
C SER A 54 6.50 -6.46 -8.21
N PHE A 55 7.21 -6.00 -7.17
CA PHE A 55 7.50 -6.77 -5.95
C PHE A 55 6.67 -6.34 -4.74
N TYR A 56 5.84 -5.31 -4.87
CA TYR A 56 4.93 -4.80 -3.83
C TYR A 56 5.67 -4.36 -2.55
N VAL A 57 6.86 -3.77 -2.72
CA VAL A 57 7.77 -3.42 -1.62
C VAL A 57 7.12 -2.37 -0.71
N GLY A 58 6.86 -2.74 0.54
CA GLY A 58 6.42 -1.82 1.61
C GLY A 58 5.03 -1.19 1.43
N CYS A 59 4.31 -1.54 0.36
CA CYS A 59 3.02 -0.93 0.00
C CYS A 59 1.83 -1.59 0.69
N THR A 60 0.71 -0.87 0.74
CA THR A 60 -0.59 -1.45 1.08
C THR A 60 -1.15 -2.20 -0.13
N VAL A 61 -1.45 -3.48 0.06
CA VAL A 61 -1.99 -4.38 -0.96
C VAL A 61 -3.51 -4.48 -0.83
N GLY A 62 -4.23 -4.40 -1.95
CA GLY A 62 -5.67 -4.66 -1.96
C GLY A 62 -6.34 -4.38 -3.32
N ARG A 63 -7.61 -4.74 -3.51
CA ARG A 63 -8.58 -5.13 -2.44
C ARG A 63 -8.35 -6.49 -1.77
N VAL A 64 -7.83 -7.48 -2.48
CA VAL A 64 -7.54 -8.80 -1.91
C VAL A 64 -6.05 -9.11 -2.05
N ALA A 65 -5.36 -9.33 -0.92
CA ALA A 65 -3.98 -9.77 -0.89
C ALA A 65 -3.86 -11.25 -1.23
N GLY A 66 -2.74 -11.66 -1.84
CA GLY A 66 -2.55 -13.01 -2.33
C GLY A 66 -3.27 -13.24 -3.64
N ARG A 67 -3.72 -14.48 -3.89
CA ARG A 67 -4.25 -14.93 -5.18
C ARG A 67 -5.72 -15.30 -5.12
N ILE A 68 -6.47 -14.91 -6.15
CA ILE A 68 -7.78 -15.48 -6.48
C ILE A 68 -7.62 -16.38 -7.70
N SER A 69 -7.90 -17.67 -7.50
CA SER A 69 -7.72 -18.71 -8.50
C SER A 69 -8.57 -18.45 -9.75
N GLY A 70 -7.97 -18.57 -10.94
CA GLY A 70 -8.66 -18.41 -12.22
C GLY A 70 -9.26 -17.02 -12.45
N SER A 71 -8.82 -16.01 -11.67
CA SER A 71 -9.27 -14.62 -11.76
C SER A 71 -10.79 -14.47 -11.71
N ARG A 72 -11.43 -15.28 -10.86
CA ARG A 72 -12.88 -15.30 -10.74
C ARG A 72 -13.29 -15.75 -9.35
N PHE A 73 -14.37 -15.18 -8.87
CA PHE A 73 -15.07 -15.66 -7.68
C PHE A 73 -16.58 -15.46 -7.84
N THR A 74 -17.35 -15.96 -6.88
CA THR A 74 -18.81 -15.85 -6.86
C THR A 74 -19.25 -15.34 -5.50
N ILE A 75 -20.16 -14.36 -5.48
CA ILE A 75 -20.85 -13.88 -4.28
C ILE A 75 -22.35 -13.96 -4.59
N ASP A 76 -23.13 -14.57 -3.69
CA ASP A 76 -24.60 -14.70 -3.81
C ASP A 76 -25.08 -15.22 -5.18
N GLY A 77 -24.34 -16.18 -5.75
CA GLY A 77 -24.64 -16.77 -7.06
C GLY A 77 -24.23 -15.92 -8.26
N GLN A 78 -23.79 -14.67 -8.07
CA GLN A 78 -23.24 -13.82 -9.13
C GLN A 78 -21.73 -14.03 -9.28
N SER A 79 -21.29 -14.31 -10.51
CA SER A 79 -19.88 -14.50 -10.84
C SER A 79 -19.21 -13.19 -11.23
N PHE A 80 -18.07 -12.89 -10.61
CA PHE A 80 -17.24 -11.72 -10.88
C PHE A 80 -15.93 -12.17 -11.53
N ARG A 81 -15.57 -11.53 -12.64
CA ARG A 81 -14.29 -11.75 -13.33
C ARG A 81 -13.33 -10.62 -12.99
N LEU A 82 -12.09 -10.99 -12.71
CA LEU A 82 -11.00 -10.10 -12.36
C LEU A 82 -9.89 -10.16 -13.41
N SER A 83 -8.90 -9.28 -13.30
CA SER A 83 -7.72 -9.31 -14.18
C SER A 83 -6.80 -10.50 -13.86
N PRO A 84 -6.40 -11.33 -14.84
CA PRO A 84 -5.36 -12.35 -14.65
C PRO A 84 -3.98 -11.72 -14.72
N ASN A 85 -3.54 -11.10 -13.62
CA ASN A 85 -2.30 -10.34 -13.54
C ASN A 85 -1.11 -11.12 -12.95
N ASP A 86 -1.29 -12.39 -12.56
CA ASP A 86 -0.23 -13.25 -12.02
C ASP A 86 0.50 -14.05 -13.12
N GLY A 87 1.11 -13.32 -14.06
CA GLY A 87 1.84 -13.90 -15.19
C GLY A 87 0.99 -14.91 -15.98
N ASN A 88 1.56 -16.09 -16.24
CA ASN A 88 0.90 -17.14 -17.05
C ASN A 88 -0.01 -18.07 -16.25
N THR A 89 -0.25 -17.81 -14.96
CA THR A 89 -1.04 -18.71 -14.10
C THR A 89 -2.55 -18.58 -14.33
N GLY A 90 -3.00 -17.47 -14.92
CA GLY A 90 -4.42 -17.14 -15.04
C GLY A 90 -5.07 -16.67 -13.72
N ASN A 91 -4.28 -16.48 -12.65
CA ASN A 91 -4.76 -16.01 -11.36
C ASN A 91 -4.76 -14.48 -11.27
N HIS A 92 -5.60 -13.97 -10.36
CA HIS A 92 -5.61 -12.57 -9.97
C HIS A 92 -4.78 -12.41 -8.70
N LEU A 93 -3.83 -11.47 -8.70
CA LEU A 93 -2.87 -11.26 -7.62
C LEU A 93 -2.99 -9.85 -7.07
N HIS A 94 -2.97 -9.73 -5.74
CA HIS A 94 -2.77 -8.47 -5.01
C HIS A 94 -3.71 -7.33 -5.40
N GLY A 95 -4.93 -7.67 -5.81
CA GLY A 95 -5.98 -6.70 -6.13
C GLY A 95 -5.93 -6.13 -7.55
N GLY A 96 -5.03 -6.63 -8.40
CA GLY A 96 -5.13 -6.44 -9.85
C GLY A 96 -4.01 -5.62 -10.49
N MET A 97 -4.27 -5.13 -11.70
CA MET A 97 -3.29 -4.42 -12.52
C MET A 97 -2.90 -3.08 -11.91
N ILE A 98 -3.91 -2.37 -11.38
CA ILE A 98 -3.81 -1.10 -10.67
C ILE A 98 -4.46 -1.26 -9.29
N GLY A 99 -3.93 -2.21 -8.50
CA GLY A 99 -4.31 -2.40 -7.10
C GLY A 99 -3.94 -1.20 -6.21
N PHE A 100 -4.24 -1.30 -4.92
CA PHE A 100 -4.01 -0.21 -3.95
C PHE A 100 -2.55 0.28 -3.92
N ASN A 101 -1.58 -0.58 -4.20
CA ASN A 101 -0.16 -0.20 -4.27
C ASN A 101 0.13 0.91 -5.29
N LYS A 102 -0.69 1.06 -6.33
CA LYS A 102 -0.53 2.07 -7.39
C LYS A 102 -1.47 3.26 -7.25
N LYS A 103 -2.28 3.31 -6.18
CA LYS A 103 -3.22 4.41 -5.94
C LYS A 103 -2.57 5.51 -5.12
N ILE A 104 -2.93 6.76 -5.39
CA ILE A 104 -2.52 7.88 -4.54
C ILE A 104 -3.61 8.09 -3.48
N PHE A 105 -3.25 7.91 -2.23
CA PHE A 105 -4.12 8.11 -1.08
C PHE A 105 -4.13 9.58 -0.66
N GLU A 106 -5.27 10.03 -0.17
CA GLU A 106 -5.44 11.33 0.47
C GLU A 106 -4.96 11.26 1.92
N VAL A 107 -4.29 12.31 2.42
CA VAL A 107 -3.92 12.39 3.83
C VAL A 107 -5.09 12.96 4.62
N VAL A 108 -5.56 12.20 5.61
CA VAL A 108 -6.68 12.57 6.48
C VAL A 108 -6.18 13.24 7.76
N SER A 109 -5.12 12.69 8.37
CA SER A 109 -4.46 13.27 9.53
C SER A 109 -2.96 12.99 9.50
N SER A 110 -2.17 13.95 9.99
CA SER A 110 -0.71 13.83 10.12
C SER A 110 -0.29 14.44 11.46
N GLU A 111 0.17 13.57 12.35
CA GLU A 111 0.65 13.90 13.69
C GLU A 111 2.14 13.49 13.80
N VAL A 112 2.77 13.79 14.94
CA VAL A 112 4.21 13.48 15.15
C VAL A 112 4.48 11.98 15.08
N SER A 113 3.60 11.16 15.65
CA SER A 113 3.76 9.71 15.76
C SER A 113 2.67 8.92 15.04
N SER A 114 1.78 9.58 14.27
CA SER A 114 0.71 8.90 13.54
C SER A 114 0.38 9.58 12.21
N LEU A 115 0.06 8.77 11.19
CA LEU A 115 -0.38 9.22 9.88
C LEU A 115 -1.59 8.38 9.46
N THR A 116 -2.70 9.03 9.10
CA THR A 116 -3.87 8.37 8.52
C THR A 116 -4.09 8.84 7.09
N MET A 117 -4.24 7.87 6.20
CA MET A 117 -4.51 8.09 4.78
C MET A 117 -5.77 7.37 4.33
N TYR A 118 -6.38 7.87 3.26
CA TYR A 118 -7.67 7.44 2.75
C TYR A 118 -7.65 7.17 1.25
N TYR A 119 -8.35 6.13 0.83
CA TYR A 119 -8.66 5.88 -0.57
C TYR A 119 -10.09 5.34 -0.73
N GLN A 120 -10.78 5.81 -1.76
CA GLN A 120 -12.10 5.33 -2.16
C GLN A 120 -11.97 4.46 -3.41
N SER A 121 -12.22 3.16 -3.25
CA SER A 121 -12.28 2.20 -4.34
C SER A 121 -13.73 2.07 -4.78
N ALA A 122 -14.08 2.66 -5.93
CA ALA A 122 -15.44 2.66 -6.46
C ALA A 122 -15.93 1.25 -6.82
N ASP A 123 -17.26 1.03 -6.84
CA ASP A 123 -17.84 -0.20 -7.36
C ASP A 123 -17.28 -0.54 -8.76
N GLY A 124 -16.90 -1.80 -8.97
CA GLY A 124 -16.29 -2.30 -10.20
C GLY A 124 -14.78 -2.08 -10.35
N GLU A 125 -14.11 -1.35 -9.45
CA GLU A 125 -12.66 -1.15 -9.55
C GLU A 125 -11.91 -2.50 -9.51
N GLU A 126 -11.03 -2.72 -10.50
CA GLU A 126 -10.31 -3.99 -10.74
C GLU A 126 -11.23 -5.22 -10.90
N GLY A 127 -12.53 -5.01 -11.15
CA GLY A 127 -13.55 -6.05 -11.33
C GLY A 127 -14.25 -6.48 -10.03
N TYR A 128 -13.93 -5.85 -8.90
CA TYR A 128 -14.57 -6.16 -7.62
C TYR A 128 -15.92 -5.43 -7.47
N PRO A 129 -16.97 -6.10 -6.96
CA PRO A 129 -18.22 -5.43 -6.64
C PRO A 129 -18.13 -4.60 -5.36
N GLY A 130 -19.01 -3.61 -5.26
CA GLY A 130 -19.20 -2.75 -4.10
C GLY A 130 -18.15 -1.64 -4.02
N GLU A 131 -18.57 -0.50 -3.46
CA GLU A 131 -17.65 0.55 -3.05
C GLU A 131 -16.94 0.16 -1.74
N VAL A 132 -15.63 0.40 -1.68
CA VAL A 132 -14.83 0.26 -0.47
C VAL A 132 -14.18 1.59 -0.14
N LYS A 133 -14.46 2.09 1.07
CA LYS A 133 -13.76 3.22 1.67
C LYS A 133 -12.68 2.69 2.60
N LEU A 134 -11.43 2.94 2.28
CA LEU A 134 -10.26 2.41 2.99
C LEU A 134 -9.55 3.53 3.74
N TRP A 135 -9.32 3.33 5.04
CA TRP A 135 -8.40 4.13 5.84
C TRP A 135 -7.21 3.26 6.25
N VAL A 136 -6.00 3.81 6.13
CA VAL A 136 -4.75 3.20 6.57
C VAL A 136 -4.11 4.13 7.58
N THR A 137 -3.96 3.67 8.81
CA THR A 137 -3.28 4.40 9.89
C THR A 137 -1.98 3.69 10.24
N VAL A 138 -0.87 4.41 10.18
CA VAL A 138 0.42 3.98 10.72
C VAL A 138 0.69 4.81 11.97
N SER A 139 1.01 4.15 13.08
CA SER A 139 1.28 4.82 14.36
C SER A 139 2.46 4.19 15.09
N LEU A 140 3.21 5.02 15.81
CA LEU A 140 4.26 4.61 16.73
C LEU A 140 3.78 4.80 18.17
N SER A 141 3.88 3.75 18.98
CA SER A 141 3.73 3.83 20.44
C SER A 141 5.01 4.38 21.07
N ASP A 142 4.90 4.97 22.25
CA ASP A 142 6.06 5.33 23.09
C ASP A 142 6.58 4.15 23.93
N GLU A 143 5.83 3.03 23.92
CA GLU A 143 6.21 1.74 24.54
C GLU A 143 7.10 0.90 23.63
#